data_AF-A0A9D6JI48-F1
#
_entry.id   AF-A0A9D6JI48-F1
#
_cell.length_a   1.000
_cell.length_b   1.000
_cell.length_c   1.000
_cell.angle_alpha   90.00
_cell.angle_beta   90.00
_cell.angle_gamma   90.00
#
_symmetry.space_group_name_H-M   'P 1'
#
loop_
_entity.id
_entity.type
_entity.pdbx_description
1 polymer ?
#
loop_
_entity_poly.entity_id
_entity_poly.type
_entity_poly.pdbx_seq_one_letter_code
_entity_poly.pdbx_strand_id
1 'polypeptide(L)' 'MTDNQDNKYIYYTKIAWIIYSLITLAIIVVLVLFVAQDNEERFFYGLMPAAAAYVFRPMNKPFSKLIFKFTGVSPPTEEK' A
#
# COMPACT_ATOMS: atom_id res chain seq x y z
N MET A 1 -13.34 -7.97 24.67
CA MET A 1 -13.58 -6.74 23.90
C MET A 1 -12.47 -6.46 22.87
N THR A 2 -11.27 -7.05 23.03
CA THR A 2 -10.10 -6.92 22.15
C THR A 2 -10.28 -7.55 20.75
N ASP A 3 -10.90 -8.73 20.68
CA ASP A 3 -11.12 -9.50 19.43
C ASP A 3 -11.81 -8.68 18.31
N ASN A 4 -12.74 -7.80 18.69
CA ASN A 4 -13.46 -6.95 17.75
C ASN A 4 -12.60 -5.77 17.23
N GLN A 5 -11.60 -5.31 17.99
CA GLN A 5 -10.68 -4.26 17.52
C GLN A 5 -9.61 -4.85 16.59
N ASP A 6 -9.08 -6.03 16.90
CA ASP A 6 -8.07 -6.69 16.07
C ASP A 6 -8.66 -7.06 14.70
N ASN A 7 -9.88 -7.57 14.67
CA ASN A 7 -10.56 -7.91 13.43
C ASN A 7 -10.84 -6.66 12.56
N LYS A 8 -11.20 -5.53 13.19
CA LYS A 8 -11.34 -4.24 12.49
C LYS A 8 -10.01 -3.72 11.98
N TYR A 9 -8.93 -3.83 12.74
CA TYR A 9 -7.60 -3.41 12.31
C TYR A 9 -7.12 -4.23 11.10
N ILE A 10 -7.32 -5.56 11.12
CA ILE A 10 -7.03 -6.44 9.99
C ILE A 10 -7.83 -6.01 8.76
N TYR A 11 -9.12 -5.72 8.93
CA TYR A 11 -9.99 -5.25 7.85
C TYR A 11 -9.48 -3.95 7.21
N TYR A 12 -9.18 -2.93 8.02
CA TYR A 12 -8.66 -1.66 7.51
C TYR A 12 -7.26 -1.80 6.90
N THR A 13 -6.44 -2.71 7.41
CA THR A 13 -5.14 -3.04 6.81
C THR A 13 -5.33 -3.63 5.41
N LYS A 14 -6.29 -4.54 5.22
CA LYS A 14 -6.61 -5.08 3.89
C LYS A 14 -7.09 -3.98 2.93
N ILE A 15 -7.94 -3.06 3.39
CA ILE A 15 -8.38 -1.92 2.58
C ILE A 15 -7.18 -1.04 2.19
N ALA A 16 -6.29 -0.72 3.14
CA ALA A 16 -5.10 0.07 2.87
C ALA A 16 -4.22 -0.59 1.80
N TRP A 17 -4.05 -1.92 1.84
CA TRP A 17 -3.37 -2.69 0.81
C TRP A 17 -4.05 -2.58 -0.57
N ILE A 18 -5.39 -2.69 -0.62
CA ILE A 18 -6.13 -2.57 -1.88
C ILE A 18 -5.94 -1.18 -2.50
N ILE A 19 -6.12 -0.13 -1.71
CA ILE A 19 -5.96 1.26 -2.18
C ILE A 19 -4.53 1.50 -2.64
N TYR A 20 -3.55 1.06 -1.86
CA TYR A 20 -2.14 1.20 -2.19
C TYR A 20 -1.77 0.52 -3.52
N SER A 21 -2.25 -0.71 -3.73
CA SER A 21 -2.03 -1.46 -4.97
C SER A 21 -2.72 -0.79 -6.17
N LEU A 22 -3.94 -0.28 -6.01
CA LEU A 22 -4.65 0.43 -7.07
C LEU A 22 -3.93 1.72 -7.49
N ILE A 23 -3.43 2.51 -6.53
CA ILE A 23 -2.66 3.72 -6.80
C ILE A 23 -1.36 3.35 -7.52
N THR A 24 -0.66 2.31 -7.06
CA THR A 24 0.57 1.83 -7.69
C THR A 24 0.33 1.44 -9.15
N LEU A 25 -0.74 0.67 -9.40
CA LEU A 25 -1.11 0.25 -10.76
C LEU A 25 -1.45 1.46 -11.63
N ALA A 26 -2.20 2.44 -11.12
CA ALA A 26 -2.52 3.66 -11.85
C ALA A 26 -1.25 4.44 -12.22
N ILE A 27 -0.28 4.55 -11.32
CA ILE A 27 1.02 5.19 -11.59
C ILE A 27 1.77 4.45 -12.70
N ILE A 28 1.85 3.12 -12.62
CA ILE A 28 2.50 2.30 -13.67
C ILE A 28 1.85 2.55 -15.03
N VAL A 29 0.51 2.51 -15.09
CA VAL A 29 -0.23 2.74 -16.34
C VAL A 29 0.05 4.14 -16.90
N VAL A 30 0.09 5.17 -16.04
CA VAL A 30 0.40 6.54 -16.48
C VAL A 30 1.81 6.64 -17.02
N LEU A 31 2.80 6.08 -16.31
CA LEU A 31 4.20 6.10 -16.76
C LEU A 31 4.38 5.34 -18.08
N VAL A 32 3.76 4.17 -18.23
CA VAL A 32 3.90 3.34 -19.43
C VAL A 32 3.18 3.95 -20.64
N LEU A 33 2.00 4.56 -20.46
CA LEU A 33 1.21 5.10 -21.58
C LEU A 33 1.60 6.51 -21.99
N PHE A 34 1.99 7.38 -21.05
CA PHE A 34 2.19 8.80 -21.32
C PHE A 34 3.65 9.25 -21.22
N VAL A 35 4.50 8.54 -20.47
CA VAL A 35 5.91 8.94 -20.27
C VAL A 35 6.86 8.10 -21.12
N ALA A 36 6.63 6.79 -21.22
CA ALA A 36 7.51 5.89 -21.96
C ALA A 36 7.44 6.12 -23.48
N GLN A 37 8.58 6.47 -24.08
CA GLN A 37 8.70 6.67 -25.52
C GLN A 37 9.13 5.37 -26.23
N ASP A 38 10.06 4.63 -25.62
CA ASP A 38 10.63 3.41 -26.19
C ASP A 38 10.24 2.12 -25.43
N ASN A 39 10.47 0.97 -26.06
CA ASN A 39 10.13 -0.34 -25.46
C ASN A 39 10.94 -0.65 -24.19
N GLU A 40 12.20 -0.22 -24.11
CA GLU A 40 13.01 -0.38 -22.90
C GLU A 40 12.42 0.43 -21.73
N GLU A 41 11.98 1.65 -21.97
CA GLU A 41 11.35 2.49 -20.95
C GLU A 41 10.02 1.92 -20.48
N ARG A 42 9.20 1.37 -21.39
CA ARG A 42 7.95 0.69 -21.03
C ARG A 42 8.20 -0.51 -20.13
N PHE A 43 9.25 -1.28 -20.40
CA PHE A 43 9.66 -2.39 -19.56
C PHE A 43 10.14 -1.90 -18.19
N PHE A 44 10.96 -0.86 -18.16
CA PHE A 44 11.48 -0.28 -16.94
C PHE A 44 10.36 0.29 -16.05
N TYR A 45 9.47 1.10 -16.61
CA TYR A 45 8.32 1.66 -15.89
C TYR A 45 7.25 0.62 -15.54
N GLY A 46 7.22 -0.53 -16.22
CA GLY A 46 6.38 -1.66 -15.81
C GLY A 46 6.87 -2.33 -14.52
N LEU A 47 8.18 -2.48 -14.35
CA LEU A 47 8.78 -3.27 -13.27
C LEU A 47 9.28 -2.44 -12.09
N MET A 48 9.94 -1.31 -12.36
CA MET A 48 10.60 -0.52 -11.31
C MET A 48 9.61 0.05 -10.30
N PRO A 49 8.46 0.64 -10.70
CA PRO A 49 7.49 1.15 -9.75
C PRO A 49 6.82 0.02 -8.95
N ALA A 50 6.65 -1.17 -9.55
CA ALA A 50 6.15 -2.34 -8.82
C ALA A 50 7.15 -2.82 -7.75
N ALA A 51 8.45 -2.86 -8.08
CA ALA A 51 9.51 -3.18 -7.13
C ALA A 51 9.61 -2.12 -6.00
N ALA A 52 9.55 -0.83 -6.34
CA ALA A 52 9.50 0.25 -5.37
C ALA A 52 8.28 0.11 -4.45
N ALA A 53 7.11 -0.21 -5.02
CA ALA A 53 5.89 -0.39 -4.24
C ALA A 53 5.98 -1.55 -3.23
N TYR A 54 6.73 -2.60 -3.54
CA TYR A 54 7.01 -3.67 -2.58
C TYR A 54 7.86 -3.19 -1.39
N VAL A 55 8.87 -2.35 -1.64
CA VAL A 55 9.71 -1.76 -0.58
C VAL A 55 8.89 -0.83 0.31
N PHE A 56 7.99 -0.04 -0.29
CA PHE A 56 7.11 0.90 0.42
C PHE A 56 5.80 0.27 0.92
N ARG A 57 5.72 -1.06 1.00
CA ARG A 57 4.50 -1.77 1.38
C ARG A 57 3.91 -1.26 2.71
N PRO A 58 2.58 -1.31 2.87
CA PRO A 58 1.87 -0.76 4.03
C PRO A 58 1.99 -1.61 5.32
N MET A 59 3.20 -2.07 5.64
CA MET A 59 3.56 -2.74 6.89
C MET A 59 4.43 -1.87 7.81
N ASN A 60 4.83 -0.69 7.35
CA ASN A 60 5.72 0.19 8.11
C ASN A 60 4.93 0.99 9.16
N LYS A 61 5.58 1.35 10.28
CA LYS A 61 5.06 2.25 11.33
C LYS A 61 4.26 3.48 10.86
N PRO A 62 4.61 4.18 9.76
CA PRO A 62 3.77 5.29 9.27
C PRO A 62 2.36 4.84 8.85
N PHE A 63 2.20 3.65 8.28
CA PHE A 63 0.89 3.16 7.84
C PHE A 63 -0.03 2.81 9.01
N SER A 64 0.49 2.18 10.07
CA SER A 64 -0.31 1.95 11.28
C SER A 64 -0.76 3.27 11.92
N LYS A 65 0.08 4.31 11.89
CA LYS A 65 -0.30 5.66 12.34
C LYS A 65 -1.38 6.30 11.46
N LEU A 66 -1.35 6.07 10.14
CA LEU A 66 -2.37 6.54 9.22
C LEU A 66 -3.70 5.82 9.44
N ILE A 67 -3.68 4.49 9.59
CA ILE A 67 -4.87 3.70 9.93
C ILE A 67 -5.48 4.22 11.22
N PHE A 68 -4.68 4.35 12.29
CA PHE A 68 -5.16 4.90 13.56
C PHE A 68 -5.74 6.32 13.41
N LYS A 69 -5.07 7.21 12.65
CA LYS A 69 -5.54 8.58 12.43
C LYS A 69 -6.89 8.63 11.70
N PHE A 70 -7.10 7.77 10.71
CA PHE A 70 -8.30 7.81 9.88
C PHE A 70 -9.45 6.93 10.38
N THR A 71 -9.17 5.89 11.16
CA THR A 71 -10.19 4.92 11.62
C THR A 71 -10.36 4.89 13.13
N GLY A 72 -9.44 5.50 13.89
CA GLY A 72 -9.41 5.45 15.35
C GLY A 72 -9.06 4.07 15.92
N VAL A 73 -8.71 3.10 15.07
CA VAL A 73 -8.39 1.73 15.49
C VAL A 73 -6.90 1.61 15.73
N SER A 74 -6.53 1.29 16.96
CA SER A 74 -5.14 1.04 17.36
C SER A 74 -4.61 -0.23 16.70
N PRO A 75 -3.32 -0.27 16.34
CA PRO A 75 -2.70 -1.55 16.01
C PRO A 75 -2.82 -2.51 17.20
N PRO A 76 -2.97 -3.82 16.94
CA PRO A 76 -2.95 -4.81 18.01
C PRO A 76 -1.66 -4.61 18.82
N THR A 77 -1.81 -4.48 20.13
CA THR A 77 -0.65 -4.44 21.01
C THR A 77 0.04 -5.79 20.89
N GLU A 78 1.22 -5.83 20.28
CA GLU A 78 2.12 -6.97 20.44
C GLU A 78 2.41 -7.08 21.94
N GLU A 79 1.70 -7.97 22.64
CA GLU A 79 2.25 -8.56 23.86
C GLU A 79 3.54 -9.27 23.42
N LYS A 80 4.67 -8.63 23.75
CA LYS A 80 5.99 -9.24 23.65
C LYS A 80 6.13 -10.36 24.66
#